data_AF-A0A2V6CAQ7-F1
#
_entry.id   AF-A0A2V6CAQ7-F1
#
_cell.length_a   1.000
_cell.length_b   1.000
_cell.length_c   1.000
_cell.angle_alpha   90.00
_cell.angle_beta   90.00
_cell.angle_gamma   90.00
#
_symmetry.space_group_name_H-M   'P 1'
#
loop_
_entity.id
_entity.type
_entity.pdbx_description
1 polymer ?
#
loop_
_entity_poly.entity_id
_entity_poly.type
_entity_poly.pdbx_seq_one_letter_code
_entity_poly.pdbx_strand_id
1 'polypeptide(L)'
;MKTPALLIFALTAGAALALQAIAETQADTASYGSYPANYKEIVMQWLNKQLIEPESARIEWNGDPKPVDLGRNGEHLYGYLVNFTVNARNRFGGYTGKQKHAVLICNGEVIKGLGFGY
;
A
#
# COMPACT_ATOMS: atom_id res chain seq x y z
N MET A 1 -32.02 65.07 -16.23
CA MET A 1 -32.53 64.20 -15.15
C MET A 1 -33.45 63.19 -15.84
N LYS A 2 -33.23 61.88 -15.92
CA LYS A 2 -32.73 60.88 -14.98
C LYS A 2 -32.15 59.69 -15.78
N THR A 3 -31.03 59.12 -15.32
CA THR A 3 -30.30 57.97 -15.88
C THR A 3 -30.92 56.62 -15.47
N PRO A 4 -30.58 55.50 -16.16
CA PRO A 4 -31.21 54.19 -15.97
C PRO A 4 -30.59 53.39 -14.82
N ALA A 5 -31.39 52.54 -14.17
CA ALA A 5 -30.95 51.60 -13.15
C ALA A 5 -30.51 50.28 -13.82
N LEU A 6 -29.24 49.90 -13.62
CA LEU A 6 -28.67 48.63 -14.06
C LEU A 6 -28.54 47.71 -12.83
N LEU A 7 -29.24 46.58 -12.86
CA LEU A 7 -29.18 45.51 -11.86
C LEU A 7 -28.02 44.56 -12.20
N ILE A 8 -27.01 44.49 -11.33
CA ILE A 8 -25.93 43.49 -11.40
C ILE A 8 -26.18 42.47 -10.31
N PHE A 9 -26.51 41.24 -10.71
CA PHE A 9 -26.62 40.08 -9.82
C PHE A 9 -25.29 39.33 -9.87
N ALA A 10 -24.44 39.53 -8.86
CA ALA A 10 -23.25 38.73 -8.66
C ALA A 10 -23.61 37.51 -7.81
N LEU A 11 -23.51 36.30 -8.35
CA LEU A 11 -23.50 35.07 -7.55
C LEU A 11 -22.23 34.28 -7.86
N THR A 12 -21.22 34.48 -7.01
CA THR A 12 -20.01 33.69 -6.90
C THR A 12 -20.35 32.33 -6.30
N ALA A 13 -20.50 31.29 -7.13
CA ALA A 13 -20.60 29.89 -6.70
C ALA A 13 -19.52 29.07 -7.40
N GLY A 14 -18.29 29.10 -6.87
CA GLY A 14 -17.16 28.38 -7.46
C GLY A 14 -16.16 27.77 -6.48
N ALA A 15 -16.25 28.05 -5.18
CA ALA A 15 -15.19 27.70 -4.22
C ALA A 15 -15.43 26.39 -3.43
N ALA A 16 -16.60 25.75 -3.55
CA ALA A 16 -16.95 24.60 -2.69
C ALA A 16 -16.45 23.24 -3.22
N LEU A 17 -16.17 23.10 -4.54
CA LEU A 17 -15.81 21.81 -5.14
C LEU A 17 -14.32 21.46 -5.00
N ALA A 18 -13.44 22.46 -4.84
CA ALA A 18 -11.99 22.20 -4.74
C ALA A 18 -11.58 21.65 -3.37
N LEU A 19 -12.33 21.96 -2.30
CA LEU A 19 -11.94 21.57 -0.93
C LEU A 19 -12.22 20.09 -0.62
N GLN A 20 -13.21 19.48 -1.29
CA GLN A 20 -13.60 18.09 -1.06
C GLN A 20 -12.59 17.10 -1.66
N ALA A 21 -12.04 17.39 -2.85
CA ALA A 21 -11.05 16.51 -3.49
C ALA A 21 -9.72 16.42 -2.73
N ILE A 22 -9.31 17.48 -2.03
CA ILE A 22 -8.06 17.50 -1.24
C ILE A 22 -8.24 16.70 0.06
N ALA A 23 -9.43 16.73 0.65
CA ALA A 23 -9.75 16.00 1.87
C ALA A 23 -9.79 14.48 1.66
N GLU A 24 -10.35 14.00 0.55
CA GLU A 24 -10.41 12.55 0.24
C GLU A 24 -9.03 11.95 -0.04
N THR A 25 -8.17 12.67 -0.77
CA THR A 25 -6.82 12.19 -1.11
C THR A 25 -5.89 12.17 0.11
N GLN A 26 -6.09 13.08 1.08
CA GLN A 26 -5.24 13.20 2.26
C GLN A 26 -5.67 12.28 3.40
N ALA A 27 -6.96 11.97 3.53
CA ALA A 27 -7.46 11.01 4.52
C ALA A 27 -6.98 9.57 4.24
N ASP A 28 -6.80 9.22 2.97
CA ASP A 28 -6.40 7.86 2.58
C ASP A 28 -4.92 7.60 2.91
N THR A 29 -4.04 8.56 2.63
CA THR A 29 -2.58 8.44 2.91
C THR A 29 -2.24 8.23 4.39
N ALA A 30 -2.97 8.87 5.32
CA ALA A 30 -2.77 8.65 6.75
C ALA A 30 -3.09 7.21 7.18
N SER A 31 -4.05 6.57 6.51
CA SER A 31 -4.54 5.23 6.86
C SER A 31 -3.57 4.13 6.43
N TYR A 32 -2.82 4.32 5.33
CA TYR A 32 -1.79 3.37 4.88
C TYR A 32 -0.51 3.38 5.73
N GLY A 33 -0.36 4.35 6.64
CA GLY A 33 0.84 4.55 7.44
C GLY A 33 1.98 5.20 6.64
N SER A 34 3.18 5.19 7.21
CA SER A 34 4.37 5.76 6.55
C SER A 34 4.87 4.87 5.41
N TYR A 35 5.24 5.49 4.28
CA TYR A 35 5.82 4.76 3.13
C TYR A 35 7.08 3.99 3.54
N PRO A 36 7.15 2.67 3.30
CA PRO A 36 8.26 1.84 3.76
C PRO A 36 9.46 1.96 2.82
N ALA A 37 10.29 2.99 3.00
CA ALA A 37 11.50 3.18 2.20
C ALA A 37 12.48 1.99 2.29
N ASN A 38 12.50 1.31 3.44
CA ASN A 38 13.29 0.11 3.74
C ASN A 38 12.47 -1.19 3.61
N TYR A 39 11.53 -1.25 2.65
CA TYR A 39 10.65 -2.40 2.49
C TYR A 39 11.39 -3.72 2.27
N LYS A 40 12.57 -3.68 1.64
CA LYS A 40 13.37 -4.89 1.38
C LYS A 40 13.88 -5.49 2.68
N GLU A 41 14.38 -4.66 3.59
CA GLU A 41 14.83 -5.07 4.91
C GLU A 41 13.67 -5.63 5.75
N ILE A 42 12.51 -4.95 5.72
CA ILE A 42 11.29 -5.40 6.42
C ILE A 42 10.86 -6.78 5.92
N VAL A 43 10.78 -6.97 4.59
CA VAL A 43 10.40 -8.25 3.98
C VAL A 43 11.43 -9.34 4.32
N MET A 44 12.73 -9.03 4.27
CA MET A 44 13.80 -9.99 4.64
C MET A 44 13.68 -10.44 6.09
N GLN A 45 13.48 -9.51 7.03
CA GLN A 45 13.28 -9.84 8.45
C GLN A 45 12.03 -10.70 8.67
N TRP A 46 10.97 -10.44 7.91
CA TRP A 46 9.77 -11.26 7.96
C TRP A 46 10.01 -12.66 7.37
N LEU A 47 10.66 -12.77 6.21
CA LEU A 47 11.02 -14.04 5.57
C LEU A 47 11.93 -14.91 6.43
N ASN A 48 12.82 -14.32 7.21
CA ASN A 48 13.65 -15.04 8.19
C ASN A 48 12.83 -15.83 9.21
N LYS A 49 11.58 -15.43 9.45
CA LYS A 49 10.64 -16.13 10.34
C LYS A 49 9.75 -17.12 9.59
N GLN A 50 9.61 -17.00 8.27
CA GLN A 50 8.71 -17.83 7.45
C GLN A 50 9.41 -19.00 6.76
N LEU A 51 10.66 -18.83 6.34
CA LEU A 51 11.39 -19.81 5.53
C LEU A 51 12.13 -20.82 6.41
N ILE A 52 12.22 -22.07 5.93
CA ILE A 52 12.98 -23.14 6.62
C ILE A 52 14.48 -22.87 6.61
N GLU A 53 15.02 -22.41 5.47
CA GLU A 53 16.43 -22.03 5.34
C GLU A 53 16.52 -20.60 4.76
N PRO A 54 16.33 -19.56 5.60
CA PRO A 54 16.25 -18.18 5.13
C PRO A 54 17.49 -17.69 4.38
N GLU A 55 18.68 -18.11 4.80
CA GLU A 55 19.95 -17.75 4.16
C GLU A 55 20.07 -18.23 2.70
N SER A 56 19.23 -19.18 2.30
CA SER A 56 19.17 -19.66 0.92
C SER A 56 18.25 -18.83 0.01
N ALA A 57 17.49 -17.90 0.59
CA ALA A 57 16.44 -17.19 -0.13
C ALA A 57 16.99 -16.34 -1.28
N ARG A 58 16.43 -16.57 -2.46
CA ARG A 58 16.67 -15.75 -3.66
C ARG A 58 15.39 -14.97 -3.96
N ILE A 59 15.48 -13.65 -3.92
CA ILE A 59 14.32 -12.76 -4.05
C ILE A 59 14.43 -11.94 -5.34
N GLU A 60 13.34 -11.92 -6.08
CA GLU A 60 13.12 -11.02 -7.22
C GLU A 60 12.01 -10.03 -6.83
N TRP A 61 12.33 -8.74 -6.79
CA TRP A 61 11.38 -7.69 -6.44
C TRP A 61 10.52 -7.32 -7.63
N ASN A 62 9.20 -7.31 -7.47
CA ASN A 62 8.24 -7.08 -8.55
C ASN A 62 7.65 -5.66 -8.47
N GLY A 63 8.53 -4.67 -8.35
CA GLY A 63 8.19 -3.24 -8.24
C GLY A 63 8.19 -2.70 -6.81
N ASP A 64 7.92 -1.41 -6.70
CA ASP A 64 7.91 -0.67 -5.43
C ASP A 64 6.60 -0.86 -4.65
N PRO A 65 6.61 -0.60 -3.32
CA PRO A 65 5.42 -0.66 -2.48
C PRO A 65 4.28 0.22 -3.02
N LYS A 66 3.07 -0.34 -3.10
CA LYS A 66 1.85 0.36 -3.57
C LYS A 66 0.80 0.44 -2.46
N PRO A 67 0.19 1.60 -2.20
CA PRO A 67 -0.90 1.68 -1.22
C PRO A 67 -2.08 0.84 -1.70
N VAL A 68 -2.64 0.02 -0.82
CA VAL A 68 -3.82 -0.81 -1.08
C VAL A 68 -4.67 -0.95 0.17
N ASP A 69 -5.98 -1.05 -0.03
CA ASP A 69 -6.92 -1.54 0.97
C ASP A 69 -7.28 -2.99 0.63
N LEU A 70 -6.89 -3.92 1.51
CA LEU A 70 -7.20 -5.35 1.38
C LEU A 70 -8.41 -5.78 2.22
N GLY A 71 -9.17 -4.81 2.71
CA GLY A 71 -10.41 -4.98 3.44
C GLY A 71 -11.47 -5.80 2.69
N ARG A 72 -12.36 -6.44 3.44
CA ARG A 72 -13.51 -7.20 2.93
C ARG A 72 -14.70 -7.01 3.86
N ASN A 73 -15.92 -7.11 3.32
CA ASN A 73 -17.16 -7.08 4.09
C ASN A 73 -17.31 -5.83 5.00
N GLY A 74 -16.84 -4.67 4.54
CA GLY A 74 -16.90 -3.42 5.31
C GLY A 74 -15.77 -3.22 6.32
N GLU A 75 -14.87 -4.20 6.47
CA GLU A 75 -13.59 -3.98 7.15
C GLU A 75 -12.58 -3.37 6.19
N HIS A 76 -11.68 -2.55 6.71
CA HIS A 76 -10.56 -1.97 5.98
C HIS A 76 -9.24 -2.53 6.48
N LEU A 77 -8.31 -2.79 5.57
CA LEU A 77 -6.95 -3.20 5.90
C LEU A 77 -5.97 -2.44 5.00
N TYR A 78 -5.60 -1.27 5.46
CA TYR A 78 -4.71 -0.36 4.76
C TYR A 78 -3.24 -0.71 4.98
N GLY A 79 -2.46 -0.63 3.91
CA GLY A 79 -1.00 -0.58 3.97
C GLY A 79 -0.38 -0.51 2.58
N TYR A 80 0.94 -0.70 2.54
CA TYR A 80 1.70 -0.77 1.30
C TYR A 80 1.97 -2.23 0.91
N LEU A 81 1.43 -2.63 -0.23
CA LEU A 81 1.64 -3.96 -0.81
C LEU A 81 2.99 -4.03 -1.51
N VAL A 82 3.80 -4.99 -1.12
CA VAL A 82 5.09 -5.31 -1.73
C VAL A 82 4.98 -6.67 -2.39
N ASN A 83 5.16 -6.71 -3.71
CA ASN A 83 5.12 -7.94 -4.49
C ASN A 83 6.54 -8.45 -4.75
N PHE A 84 6.76 -9.75 -4.57
CA PHE A 84 8.07 -10.37 -4.82
C PHE A 84 7.92 -11.84 -5.20
N THR A 85 8.96 -12.37 -5.83
CA THR A 85 9.12 -13.79 -6.08
C THR A 85 10.24 -14.31 -5.18
N VAL A 86 10.01 -15.40 -4.46
CA VAL A 86 11.03 -16.04 -3.62
C VAL A 86 11.26 -17.47 -4.06
N ASN A 87 12.52 -17.91 -4.01
CA ASN A 87 12.91 -19.31 -4.13
C ASN A 87 13.90 -19.62 -3.02
N ALA A 88 13.56 -20.57 -2.14
CA ALA A 88 14.37 -20.95 -0.99
C ALA A 88 14.45 -22.47 -0.86
N ARG A 89 15.43 -22.96 -0.12
CA ARG A 89 15.58 -24.38 0.16
C ARG A 89 14.57 -24.86 1.21
N ASN A 90 14.11 -26.09 1.03
CA ASN A 90 13.32 -26.83 2.00
C ASN A 90 14.23 -27.62 2.95
N ARG A 91 13.62 -28.34 3.90
CA ARG A 91 14.34 -29.17 4.90
C ARG A 91 15.19 -30.31 4.31
N PHE A 92 15.01 -30.64 3.03
CA PHE A 92 15.78 -31.67 2.31
C PHE A 92 16.93 -31.06 1.47
N GLY A 93 17.18 -29.75 1.58
CA GLY A 93 18.24 -29.04 0.87
C GLY A 93 17.93 -28.70 -0.59
N GLY A 94 16.76 -29.08 -1.10
CA GLY A 94 16.30 -28.74 -2.45
C GLY A 94 15.53 -27.41 -2.47
N TYR A 95 15.66 -26.64 -3.56
CA TYR A 95 14.85 -25.43 -3.77
C TYR A 95 13.39 -25.79 -4.00
N THR A 96 12.46 -25.01 -3.41
CA THR A 96 11.01 -25.20 -3.56
C THR A 96 10.48 -24.75 -4.91
N GLY A 97 11.28 -24.00 -5.68
CA GLY A 97 10.88 -23.35 -6.92
C GLY A 97 10.53 -21.88 -6.72
N LYS A 98 10.40 -21.13 -7.82
CA LYS A 98 10.02 -19.71 -7.77
C LYS A 98 8.55 -19.57 -7.41
N GLN A 99 8.26 -18.88 -6.31
CA GLN A 99 6.90 -18.66 -5.81
C GLN A 99 6.63 -17.16 -5.68
N LYS A 100 5.49 -16.70 -6.20
CA LYS A 100 5.05 -15.30 -6.11
C LYS A 100 4.28 -15.08 -4.82
N HIS A 101 4.66 -14.05 -4.10
CA HIS A 101 4.03 -13.64 -2.86
C HIS A 101 3.91 -12.13 -2.77
N ALA A 102 3.15 -11.68 -1.78
CA ALA A 102 3.16 -10.29 -1.38
C ALA A 102 3.10 -10.16 0.13
N VAL A 103 3.52 -9.02 0.65
CA VAL A 103 3.26 -8.61 2.04
C VAL A 103 2.62 -7.24 2.05
N LEU A 104 1.73 -7.02 3.02
CA LEU A 104 1.17 -5.72 3.35
C LEU A 104 1.97 -5.15 4.52
N ILE A 105 2.58 -3.98 4.31
CA ILE A 105 3.37 -3.27 5.31
C ILE A 105 2.61 -2.03 5.78
N CYS A 106 2.48 -1.85 7.08
CA CYS A 106 1.95 -0.61 7.66
C CYS A 106 2.88 -0.17 8.81
N ASN A 107 3.29 1.10 8.82
CA ASN A 107 4.18 1.67 9.84
C ASN A 107 5.46 0.86 10.10
N GLY A 108 6.07 0.33 9.03
CA GLY A 108 7.33 -0.43 9.12
C GLY A 108 7.16 -1.91 9.50
N GLU A 109 5.94 -2.38 9.71
CA GLU A 109 5.66 -3.76 10.12
C GLU A 109 4.87 -4.52 9.05
N VAL A 110 5.18 -5.81 8.86
CA VAL A 110 4.37 -6.70 8.03
C VAL A 110 3.11 -7.10 8.80
N ILE A 111 1.97 -6.55 8.39
CA ILE A 111 0.67 -6.82 9.00
C ILE A 111 -0.08 -7.98 8.32
N LYS A 112 0.31 -8.36 7.10
CA LYS A 112 -0.27 -9.52 6.38
C LYS A 112 0.67 -10.08 5.33
N GLY A 113 0.78 -11.41 5.25
CA GLY A 113 1.39 -12.13 4.13
C GLY A 113 0.33 -12.64 3.15
N LEU A 114 0.64 -12.65 1.86
CA LEU A 114 -0.23 -13.17 0.79
C LEU A 114 0.50 -14.24 0.00
N GLY A 115 -0.20 -15.35 -0.25
CA GLY A 115 0.34 -16.51 -0.97
C GLY A 115 1.27 -17.40 -0.14
N PHE A 116 1.54 -17.05 1.12
CA PHE A 116 2.17 -17.97 2.09
C PHE A 116 1.07 -18.86 2.69
N GLY A 117 1.25 -20.18 2.63
CA GLY A 117 0.32 -21.13 3.22
C GLY A 117 0.46 -21.12 4.75
N TYR A 118 -0.68 -21.08 5.44
CA TYR A 118 -0.79 -21.31 6.88
C TYR A 118 -0.94 -22.80 7.17
#